data_AF-A0A6V8F1P4-F1
#
_entry.id   AF-A0A6V8F1P4-F1
#
_cell.length_a   1.000
_cell.length_b   1.000
_cell.length_c   1.000
_cell.angle_alpha   90.00
_cell.angle_beta   90.00
_cell.angle_gamma   90.00
#
_symmetry.space_group_name_H-M   'P 1'
#
loop_
_entity.id
_entity.type
_entity.pdbx_description
1 polymer ?
#
loop_
_entity_poly.entity_id
_entity_poly.type
_entity_poly.pdbx_seq_one_letter_code
_entity_poly.pdbx_strand_id
1 'polypeptide(L)'
;MVDMMMDWDQMMNWWGFPFVGFWMVGLWLFFVIIAFLIYKDAKQRGMNELLWFILVILPWIGILFLILYLILRQEKQPDISIQKNAQHIIGERYAKGEITKEEYKQKKKDLKNQ
;
A
#
# COMPACT_ATOMS: atom_id res chain seq x y z
N MET A 1 26.72 16.47 9.71
CA MET A 1 25.41 16.26 9.06
C MET A 1 24.91 14.81 9.17
N VAL A 2 25.75 13.82 9.47
CA VAL A 2 25.33 12.42 9.68
C VAL A 2 24.86 12.16 11.12
N ASP A 3 25.44 12.85 12.12
CA ASP A 3 25.11 12.62 13.54
C ASP A 3 23.72 13.14 13.99
N MET A 4 23.11 14.07 13.25
CA MET A 4 21.74 14.55 13.53
C MET A 4 20.65 13.60 13.02
N MET A 5 21.01 12.56 12.26
CA MET A 5 20.05 11.63 11.67
C MET A 5 19.82 10.39 12.53
N MET A 6 20.70 10.11 13.51
CA MET A 6 20.61 8.91 14.39
C MET A 6 19.72 9.05 15.63
N ASP A 7 19.16 10.24 15.90
CA ASP A 7 18.41 10.51 17.14
C ASP A 7 16.88 10.43 16.95
N TRP A 8 16.39 10.70 15.73
CA TRP A 8 14.95 10.74 15.43
C TRP A 8 14.27 9.36 15.49
N ASP A 9 14.95 8.30 15.07
CA ASP A 9 14.42 6.93 15.13
C ASP A 9 14.36 6.40 16.59
N GLN A 10 15.30 6.79 17.46
CA GLN A 10 15.29 6.37 18.86
C GLN A 10 14.25 7.12 19.70
N MET A 11 14.04 8.42 19.43
CA MET A 11 13.00 9.20 20.13
C MET A 11 11.57 8.74 19.75
N MET A 12 11.33 8.38 18.48
CA MET A 12 10.04 7.89 18.01
C MET A 12 9.71 6.48 18.51
N ASN A 13 10.72 5.66 18.85
CA ASN A 13 10.52 4.31 19.39
C ASN A 13 10.18 4.30 20.89
N TRP A 14 10.68 5.27 21.68
CA TRP A 14 10.43 5.37 23.12
C TRP A 14 9.01 5.82 23.46
N TRP A 15 8.46 6.75 22.68
CA TRP A 15 7.08 7.24 22.84
C TRP A 15 6.08 6.58 21.88
N GLY A 16 6.50 6.01 20.75
CA GLY A 16 5.59 5.44 19.75
C GLY A 16 5.03 4.07 20.13
N PHE A 17 5.87 3.17 20.65
CA PHE A 17 5.47 1.77 20.87
C PHE A 17 4.47 1.56 22.02
N PRO A 18 4.65 2.14 23.23
CA PRO A 18 3.67 1.99 24.30
C PRO A 18 2.38 2.76 24.02
N PHE A 19 2.44 3.98 23.44
CA PHE A 19 1.24 4.74 23.13
C PHE A 19 0.38 4.10 22.05
N VAL A 20 0.99 3.58 20.98
CA VAL A 20 0.25 2.85 19.94
C VAL A 20 -0.33 1.56 20.51
N GLY A 21 0.38 0.85 21.39
CA GLY A 21 -0.12 -0.36 22.05
C GLY A 21 -1.32 -0.10 22.97
N PHE A 22 -1.24 0.88 23.88
CA PHE A 22 -2.35 1.25 24.76
C PHE A 22 -3.53 1.84 23.99
N TRP A 23 -3.27 2.67 22.98
CA TRP A 23 -4.29 3.19 22.08
C TRP A 23 -5.02 2.08 21.32
N MET A 24 -4.28 1.07 20.87
CA MET A 24 -4.85 -0.12 20.23
C MET A 24 -5.81 -0.83 21.19
N VAL A 25 -5.41 -1.10 22.43
CA VAL A 25 -6.29 -1.73 23.43
C VAL A 25 -7.55 -0.91 23.67
N GLY A 26 -7.45 0.41 23.75
CA GLY A 26 -8.60 1.31 23.86
C GLY A 26 -9.58 1.19 22.68
N LEU A 27 -9.06 1.13 21.45
CA LEU A 27 -9.88 0.90 20.26
C LEU A 27 -10.55 -0.48 20.27
N TRP A 28 -9.83 -1.53 20.65
CA TRP A 28 -10.40 -2.88 20.79
C TRP A 28 -11.54 -2.90 21.82
N LEU A 29 -11.35 -2.27 22.99
CA LEU A 29 -12.40 -2.16 24.00
C LEU A 29 -13.60 -1.36 23.48
N PHE A 30 -13.39 -0.29 22.75
CA PHE A 30 -14.46 0.49 22.12
C PHE A 30 -15.29 -0.37 21.16
N PHE A 31 -14.65 -1.16 20.28
CA PHE A 31 -15.35 -2.09 19.40
C PHE A 31 -16.11 -3.19 20.16
N VAL A 32 -15.52 -3.74 21.22
CA VAL A 32 -16.19 -4.74 22.07
C VAL A 32 -17.41 -4.15 22.76
N ILE A 33 -17.33 -2.92 23.27
CA ILE A 33 -18.46 -2.19 23.84
C ILE A 33 -19.56 -1.99 22.80
N ILE A 34 -19.20 -1.55 21.59
CA ILE A 34 -20.17 -1.39 20.49
C ILE A 34 -20.85 -2.71 20.15
N ALA A 35 -20.08 -3.79 19.98
CA ALA A 35 -20.62 -5.10 19.67
C ALA A 35 -21.57 -5.60 20.77
N PHE A 36 -21.20 -5.39 22.03
CA PHE A 36 -22.04 -5.72 23.18
C PHE A 36 -23.34 -4.90 23.22
N LEU A 37 -23.27 -3.60 22.93
CA LEU A 37 -24.44 -2.73 22.88
C LEU A 37 -25.40 -3.14 21.77
N ILE A 38 -24.87 -3.46 20.58
CA ILE A 38 -25.67 -3.94 19.44
C ILE A 38 -26.32 -5.29 19.76
N TYR A 39 -25.58 -6.21 20.38
CA TYR A 39 -26.12 -7.48 20.83
C TYR A 39 -27.27 -7.29 21.83
N LYS A 40 -27.07 -6.41 22.82
CA LYS A 40 -28.08 -6.10 23.83
C LYS A 40 -29.32 -5.46 23.21
N ASP A 41 -29.15 -4.50 22.30
CA ASP A 41 -30.25 -3.82 21.61
C ASP A 41 -31.04 -4.81 20.72
N ALA A 42 -30.36 -5.69 19.98
CA ALA A 42 -30.98 -6.74 19.17
C ALA A 42 -31.84 -7.68 20.02
N LYS A 43 -31.30 -8.14 21.16
CA LYS A 43 -31.99 -9.02 22.11
C LYS A 43 -33.21 -8.35 22.75
N GLN A 44 -33.09 -7.07 23.12
CA GLN A 44 -34.20 -6.30 23.69
C GLN A 44 -35.35 -6.11 22.70
N ARG A 45 -35.05 -5.97 21.41
CA ARG A 45 -36.05 -5.85 20.35
C ARG A 45 -36.64 -7.19 19.90
N GLY A 46 -36.16 -8.33 20.44
CA GLY A 46 -36.55 -9.65 19.97
C GLY A 46 -36.17 -9.91 18.50
N MET A 47 -35.21 -9.14 17.97
CA MET A 47 -34.77 -9.23 16.59
C MET A 47 -33.62 -10.23 16.46
N ASN A 48 -33.44 -10.77 15.25
CA ASN A 48 -32.40 -11.76 15.01
C ASN A 48 -31.00 -11.17 15.25
N GLU A 49 -30.29 -11.72 16.24
CA GLU A 49 -28.98 -11.27 16.71
C GLU A 49 -27.93 -11.29 15.60
N LEU A 50 -28.04 -12.25 14.67
CA LEU A 50 -27.13 -12.39 13.52
C LEU A 50 -27.28 -11.26 12.51
N LEU A 51 -28.49 -10.75 12.31
CA LEU A 51 -28.72 -9.63 11.37
C LEU A 51 -28.06 -8.35 11.89
N TRP A 52 -28.09 -8.12 13.20
CA TRP A 52 -27.48 -6.93 13.79
C TRP A 52 -25.95 -7.02 13.84
N PHE A 53 -25.39 -8.23 13.92
CA PHE A 53 -23.95 -8.45 13.81
C PHE A 53 -23.39 -8.01 12.44
N ILE A 54 -24.20 -8.02 11.38
CA ILE A 54 -23.77 -7.54 10.06
C ILE A 54 -23.34 -6.07 10.10
N LEU A 55 -23.96 -5.23 10.94
CA LEU A 55 -23.62 -3.82 11.05
C LEU A 55 -22.24 -3.61 11.68
N VAL A 56 -21.80 -4.55 12.53
CA VAL A 56 -20.46 -4.53 13.13
C VAL A 56 -19.40 -4.90 12.11
N ILE A 57 -19.68 -5.87 11.23
CA ILE A 57 -18.71 -6.39 10.27
C ILE A 57 -18.65 -5.61 8.94
N LEU A 58 -19.74 -4.94 8.56
CA LEU A 58 -19.84 -4.14 7.33
C LEU A 58 -18.69 -3.13 7.14
N PRO A 59 -18.29 -2.32 8.13
CA PRO A 59 -17.17 -1.38 7.95
C PRO A 59 -15.83 -2.10 7.68
N TRP A 60 -15.61 -3.28 8.27
CA TRP A 60 -14.39 -4.08 8.03
C TRP A 60 -14.32 -4.59 6.59
N ILE A 61 -15.46 -4.99 6.01
CA ILE A 61 -15.55 -5.36 4.60
C ILE A 61 -15.15 -4.18 3.71
N GLY A 62 -15.64 -2.96 4.01
CA GLY A 62 -15.27 -1.75 3.28
C GLY A 62 -13.77 -1.44 3.33
N ILE A 63 -13.15 -1.58 4.50
CA ILE A 63 -11.69 -1.41 4.67
C ILE A 63 -10.92 -2.44 3.82
N LEU A 64 -11.37 -3.71 3.83
CA LEU A 64 -10.72 -4.78 3.07
C LEU A 64 -10.78 -4.52 1.56
N PHE A 65 -11.94 -4.09 1.05
CA PHE A 65 -12.09 -3.66 -0.35
C PHE A 65 -11.22 -2.45 -0.69
N LEU A 66 -11.09 -1.49 0.22
CA LEU A 66 -10.23 -0.33 0.02
C LEU A 66 -8.75 -0.75 -0.10
N ILE A 67 -8.29 -1.66 0.76
CA ILE A 67 -6.93 -2.21 0.68
C ILE A 67 -6.74 -2.93 -0.66
N LEU A 68 -7.67 -3.80 -1.05
CA LEU A 68 -7.63 -4.51 -2.32
C LEU A 68 -7.59 -3.53 -3.51
N TYR A 69 -8.42 -2.49 -3.47
CA TYR A 69 -8.43 -1.43 -4.47
C TYR A 69 -7.09 -0.71 -4.56
N LEU A 70 -6.46 -0.37 -3.42
CA LEU A 70 -5.16 0.29 -3.40
C LEU A 70 -4.05 -0.60 -3.95
N ILE A 71 -4.10 -1.91 -3.69
CA ILE A 71 -3.17 -2.89 -4.26
C ILE A 71 -3.35 -2.97 -5.78
N LEU A 72 -4.59 -3.18 -6.23
CA LEU A 72 -4.91 -3.31 -7.66
C LEU A 72 -4.71 -2.01 -8.45
N ARG A 73 -4.77 -0.86 -7.77
CA ARG A 73 -4.58 0.46 -8.40
C ARG A 73 -3.13 0.70 -8.87
N GLN A 74 -2.15 -0.10 -8.46
CA GLN A 74 -0.74 0.19 -8.75
C GLN A 74 -0.33 -0.01 -10.22
N GLU A 75 -1.21 -0.47 -11.11
CA GLU A 75 -0.86 -0.64 -12.52
C GLU A 75 -1.22 0.57 -13.38
N LYS A 76 -0.39 1.63 -13.31
CA LYS A 76 -0.03 2.53 -14.44
C LYS A 76 1.32 3.23 -14.20
N GLN A 77 2.30 2.53 -13.64
CA GLN A 77 3.69 3.01 -13.75
C GLN A 77 4.22 2.54 -15.10
N PRO A 78 4.81 3.42 -15.94
CA PRO A 78 5.45 3.00 -17.17
C PRO A 78 6.52 1.97 -16.82
N ASP A 79 6.39 0.79 -17.42
CA ASP A 79 7.16 -0.38 -17.05
C ASP A 79 8.66 -0.14 -17.27
N ILE A 80 9.38 0.10 -16.17
CA ILE A 80 10.84 0.25 -16.15
C ILE A 80 11.52 -1.00 -16.74
N SER A 81 10.86 -2.17 -16.70
CA SER A 81 11.38 -3.39 -17.31
C SER A 81 11.40 -3.31 -18.84
N ILE A 82 10.37 -2.70 -19.46
CA ILE A 82 10.31 -2.51 -20.92
C ILE A 82 11.40 -1.53 -21.38
N GLN A 83 11.62 -0.42 -20.66
CA GLN A 83 12.70 0.52 -20.99
C GLN A 83 14.09 -0.12 -20.89
N LYS A 84 14.37 -0.88 -19.82
CA LYS A 84 15.65 -1.60 -19.67
C LYS A 84 15.85 -2.62 -20.79
N ASN A 85 14.80 -3.33 -21.18
CA ASN A 85 14.84 -4.30 -22.26
C ASN A 85 15.11 -3.63 -23.62
N ALA A 86 14.43 -2.52 -23.91
CA ALA A 86 14.65 -1.76 -25.15
C ALA A 86 16.09 -1.24 -25.27
N GLN A 87 16.68 -0.71 -24.19
CA GLN A 87 18.07 -0.27 -24.19
C GLN A 87 19.06 -1.42 -24.41
N HIS A 88 18.79 -2.58 -23.80
CA HIS A 88 19.61 -3.78 -23.98
C HIS A 88 19.59 -4.27 -25.43
N ILE A 89 18.40 -4.37 -26.04
CA ILE A 89 18.23 -4.82 -27.42
C ILE A 89 18.98 -3.91 -28.41
N ILE A 90 18.90 -2.59 -28.22
CA ILE A 90 19.57 -1.63 -29.12
C ILE A 90 21.10 -1.68 -28.94
N GLY A 91 21.59 -1.90 -27.72
CA GLY A 91 23.02 -2.11 -27.45
C GLY A 91 23.58 -3.37 -28.11
N GLU A 92 22.83 -4.46 -28.06
CA GLU A 92 23.21 -5.73 -28.67
C GLU A 92 23.33 -5.63 -30.20
N ARG A 93 22.36 -4.97 -30.86
CA ARG A 93 22.40 -4.75 -32.31
C ARG A 93 23.57 -3.88 -32.75
N TYR A 94 23.92 -2.89 -31.93
CA TYR A 94 25.10 -2.06 -32.19
C TYR A 94 26.40 -2.87 -32.08
N ALA A 95 26.52 -3.73 -31.06
CA ALA A 95 27.67 -4.61 -30.89
C ALA A 95 27.80 -5.64 -32.02
N LYS A 96 26.67 -6.11 -32.56
CA LYS A 96 26.61 -6.98 -33.75
C LYS A 96 26.89 -6.26 -35.07
N GLY A 97 26.92 -4.92 -35.07
CA GLY A 97 27.09 -4.11 -36.28
C GLY A 97 25.84 -4.04 -37.17
N GLU A 98 24.68 -4.46 -36.67
CA GLU A 98 23.39 -4.42 -37.40
C GLU A 98 22.83 -3.00 -37.50
N ILE A 99 23.27 -2.09 -36.64
CA ILE A 99 22.88 -0.68 -36.64
C ILE A 99 24.10 0.22 -36.55
N THR A 100 23.97 1.40 -37.15
CA THR A 100 25.03 2.41 -37.13
C THR A 100 25.08 3.16 -35.80
N LYS A 101 26.20 3.82 -35.52
CA LYS A 101 26.40 4.65 -34.32
C LYS A 101 25.39 5.80 -34.24
N GLU A 102 24.95 6.31 -35.37
CA GLU A 102 23.98 7.40 -35.44
C GLU A 102 22.58 6.91 -35.06
N GLU A 103 22.15 5.78 -35.63
CA GLU A 103 20.87 5.14 -35.29
C GLU A 103 20.81 4.71 -33.82
N TYR A 104 21.92 4.20 -33.27
CA TYR A 104 22.02 3.88 -31.84
C TYR A 104 21.80 5.13 -30.97
N LYS A 105 22.46 6.25 -31.30
CA LYS A 105 22.35 7.50 -30.53
C LYS A 105 20.95 8.10 -30.60
N GLN A 106 20.32 8.05 -31.77
CA GLN A 106 18.98 8.60 -31.98
C GLN A 106 17.94 7.81 -31.17
N LYS A 107 17.92 6.48 -31.32
CA LYS A 107 16.99 5.61 -30.57
C LYS A 107 17.19 5.68 -29.06
N LYS A 108 18.44 5.83 -28.58
CA LYS A 108 18.74 6.01 -27.16
C LYS A 108 18.21 7.34 -26.61
N LYS A 109 18.19 8.40 -27.43
CA LYS A 109 17.65 9.71 -27.06
C LYS A 109 16.12 9.66 -26.97
N ASP A 110 15.49 8.97 -27.91
CA ASP A 110 14.03 8.80 -27.94
C ASP A 110 13.53 8.01 -26.73
N LEU A 111 14.23 6.93 -26.34
CA LEU A 111 13.90 6.14 -25.14
C LEU A 111 14.07 6.88 -23.81
N LYS A 112 14.91 7.93 -23.77
CA LYS A 112 15.12 8.73 -22.55
C LYS A 112 14.10 9.87 -22.42
N ASN A 113 13.44 10.23 -23.52
CA ASN A 113 12.46 11.31 -23.59
C ASN A 113 11.00 10.80 -23.53
N GLN A 114 10.81 9.51 -23.22
CA GLN A 114 9.51 8.84 -23.10
C GLN A 114 9.24 8.52 -21.63
#